data_AF-A0A0J6SN53-F1
#
_entry.id   AF-A0A0J6SN53-F1
#
_cell.length_a   1.000
_cell.length_b   1.000
_cell.length_c   1.000
_cell.angle_alpha   90.00
_cell.angle_beta   90.00
_cell.angle_gamma   90.00
#
_symmetry.space_group_name_H-M   'P 1'
#
loop_
_entity.id
_entity.type
_entity.pdbx_description
1 polymer ?
#
loop_
_entity_poly.entity_id
_entity_poly.type
_entity_poly.pdbx_seq_one_letter_code
_entity_poly.pdbx_strand_id
1 'polypeptide(L)'
;MPCSTVSDATLEERTVAAHRLYLTALMRIEALDEADAACVSEQEHVEAEAAHLQTFATLNLFLNELGYVPKGLATRADLALALDCEAAPSGECRGQAHHERRAALLG
;
A
#
# COMPACT_ATOMS: atom_id res chain seq x y z
N MET A 1 11.52 -5.87 36.02
CA MET A 1 11.33 -5.10 34.78
C MET A 1 10.04 -5.58 34.14
N PRO A 2 8.96 -4.79 34.10
CA PRO A 2 7.80 -5.18 33.31
C PRO A 2 8.05 -4.80 31.85
N CYS A 3 7.95 -5.78 30.95
CA CYS A 3 7.81 -5.55 29.52
C CYS A 3 6.57 -4.69 29.28
N SER A 4 6.75 -3.51 28.67
CA SER A 4 5.65 -2.64 28.30
C SER A 4 4.68 -3.37 27.37
N THR A 5 3.44 -3.33 27.80
CA THR A 5 2.27 -3.99 27.23
C THR A 5 2.01 -3.56 25.80
N VAL A 6 1.73 -4.55 24.95
CA VAL A 6 1.11 -4.37 23.64
C VAL A 6 -0.25 -3.67 23.83
N SER A 7 -0.37 -2.49 23.22
CA SER A 7 -1.59 -1.78 22.79
C SER A 7 -2.53 -1.21 23.86
N ASP A 8 -2.22 -0.01 24.34
CA ASP A 8 -3.20 0.93 24.92
C ASP A 8 -3.72 1.93 23.85
N ALA A 9 -3.78 1.48 22.58
CA ALA A 9 -4.28 2.30 21.49
C ALA A 9 -5.80 2.43 21.61
N THR A 10 -6.29 3.66 21.64
CA THR A 10 -7.72 3.95 21.75
C THR A 10 -8.50 3.36 20.57
N LEU A 11 -9.80 3.13 20.73
CA LEU A 11 -10.64 2.68 19.61
C LEU A 11 -10.61 3.68 18.43
N GLU A 12 -10.53 4.97 18.72
CA GLU A 12 -10.37 6.02 17.71
C GLU A 12 -9.05 5.87 16.94
N GLU A 13 -7.91 5.70 17.61
CA GLU A 13 -6.62 5.46 16.96
C GLU A 13 -6.62 4.19 16.11
N ARG A 14 -7.23 3.10 16.61
CA ARG A 14 -7.38 1.84 15.85
C ARG A 14 -8.24 2.03 14.61
N THR A 15 -9.28 2.87 14.70
CA THR A 15 -10.15 3.20 13.56
C THR A 15 -9.40 4.01 12.51
N VAL A 16 -8.63 5.02 12.93
CA VAL A 16 -7.78 5.82 12.03
C VAL A 16 -6.74 4.92 11.34
N ALA A 17 -6.12 4.00 12.08
CA ALA A 17 -5.17 3.03 11.50
C ALA A 17 -5.85 2.09 10.49
N ALA A 18 -7.01 1.53 10.82
CA ALA A 18 -7.79 0.68 9.93
C ALA A 18 -8.21 1.42 8.65
N HIS A 19 -8.58 2.70 8.77
CA HIS A 19 -8.90 3.54 7.62
C HIS A 19 -7.71 3.76 6.69
N ARG A 20 -6.50 3.97 7.24
CA ARG A 20 -5.28 4.10 6.43
C ARG A 20 -5.00 2.82 5.64
N LEU A 21 -5.16 1.66 6.27
CA LEU A 21 -5.01 0.36 5.60
C LEU A 21 -6.05 0.16 4.49
N TYR A 22 -7.30 0.50 4.78
CA TYR A 22 -8.39 0.45 3.81
C TYR A 22 -8.12 1.30 2.56
N LEU A 23 -7.73 2.56 2.75
CA LEU A 23 -7.39 3.44 1.62
C LEU A 23 -6.15 2.96 0.86
N THR A 24 -5.16 2.41 1.55
CA THR A 24 -3.95 1.88 0.90
C THR A 24 -4.31 0.68 0.00
N ALA A 25 -5.20 -0.21 0.47
CA ALA A 25 -5.68 -1.33 -0.33
C ALA A 25 -6.44 -0.85 -1.58
N LEU A 26 -7.30 0.17 -1.44
CA LEU A 26 -7.98 0.79 -2.59
C LEU A 26 -7.01 1.41 -3.59
N MET A 27 -6.04 2.20 -3.11
CA MET A 27 -5.01 2.80 -3.97
C MET A 27 -4.20 1.75 -4.71
N ARG A 28 -3.96 0.58 -4.09
CA ARG A 28 -3.28 -0.54 -4.74
C ARG A 28 -4.13 -1.15 -5.85
N ILE A 29 -5.43 -1.38 -5.63
CA ILE A 29 -6.34 -1.89 -6.67
C ILE A 29 -6.37 -0.93 -7.85
N GLU A 30 -6.54 0.37 -7.60
CA GLU A 30 -6.53 1.40 -8.66
C GLU A 30 -5.22 1.41 -9.45
N ALA A 31 -4.07 1.30 -8.76
CA ALA A 31 -2.78 1.23 -9.43
C ALA A 31 -2.61 -0.04 -10.29
N LEU A 32 -3.19 -1.17 -9.87
CA LEU A 32 -3.19 -2.40 -10.65
C LEU A 32 -4.15 -2.31 -11.84
N ASP A 33 -5.31 -1.65 -11.68
CA ASP A 33 -6.28 -1.42 -12.76
C ASP A 33 -5.75 -0.45 -13.83
N GLU A 34 -4.93 0.52 -13.43
CA GLU A 34 -4.27 1.47 -14.33
C GLU A 34 -3.01 0.90 -15.00
N ALA A 35 -2.42 -0.15 -14.43
CA ALA A 35 -1.22 -0.79 -14.97
C ALA A 35 -1.55 -1.65 -16.20
N ASP A 36 -0.60 -1.73 -17.14
CA ASP A 36 -0.76 -2.57 -18.33
C ASP A 36 -1.02 -4.03 -17.93
N ALA A 37 -2.12 -4.61 -18.43
CA ALA A 37 -2.55 -5.98 -18.10
C ALA A 37 -1.50 -7.07 -18.42
N ALA A 38 -0.49 -6.77 -19.23
CA ALA A 38 0.64 -7.66 -19.49
C ALA A 38 1.65 -7.75 -18.33
N CYS A 39 1.61 -6.79 -17.40
CA CYS A 39 2.53 -6.67 -16.27
C CYS A 39 1.86 -6.95 -14.91
N VAL A 40 0.54 -7.06 -14.86
CA VAL A 40 -0.23 -7.27 -13.64
C VAL A 40 -0.50 -8.75 -13.45
N SER A 41 -0.11 -9.29 -12.29
CA SER A 41 -0.49 -10.65 -11.93
C SER A 41 -1.95 -10.68 -11.47
N GLU A 42 -2.76 -11.59 -12.02
CA GLU A 42 -4.12 -11.85 -11.51
C GLU A 42 -4.11 -12.14 -10.01
N GLN A 43 -3.05 -12.80 -9.52
CA GLN A 43 -2.86 -13.08 -8.10
C GLN A 43 -2.67 -11.80 -7.26
N GLU A 44 -1.95 -10.80 -7.78
CA GLU A 44 -1.75 -9.53 -7.06
C GLU A 44 -3.06 -8.73 -6.96
N HIS A 45 -3.89 -8.82 -7.99
CA HIS A 45 -5.22 -8.21 -8.01
C HIS A 45 -6.14 -8.86 -6.97
N VAL A 46 -6.22 -10.20 -6.98
CA VAL A 46 -6.99 -10.97 -5.98
C VAL A 46 -6.53 -10.67 -4.55
N GLU A 47 -5.23 -10.56 -4.32
CA GLU A 47 -4.68 -10.20 -3.00
C GLU A 47 -5.06 -8.78 -2.58
N ALA A 48 -5.02 -7.82 -3.51
CA ALA A 48 -5.41 -6.45 -3.25
C ALA A 48 -6.91 -6.34 -2.93
N GLU A 49 -7.77 -7.05 -3.67
CA GLU A 49 -9.21 -7.14 -3.38
C GLU A 49 -9.48 -7.79 -2.01
N ALA A 50 -8.80 -8.89 -1.69
CA ALA A 50 -8.95 -9.55 -0.39
C ALA A 50 -8.56 -8.62 0.77
N ALA A 51 -7.44 -7.89 0.62
CA ALA A 51 -7.00 -6.90 1.59
C ALA A 51 -8.01 -5.74 1.75
N HIS A 52 -8.58 -5.26 0.65
CA HIS A 52 -9.63 -4.25 0.66
C HIS A 52 -10.86 -4.72 1.43
N LEU A 53 -11.37 -5.92 1.14
CA LEU A 53 -12.56 -6.46 1.83
C LEU A 53 -12.31 -6.67 3.33
N GLN A 54 -11.14 -7.20 3.69
CA GLN A 54 -10.77 -7.43 5.09
C GLN A 54 -10.67 -6.11 5.88
N THR A 55 -9.99 -5.12 5.31
CA THR A 55 -9.80 -3.82 5.95
C THR A 55 -11.10 -3.04 6.04
N PHE A 56 -11.97 -3.13 5.03
CA PHE A 56 -13.31 -2.54 5.05
C PHE A 56 -14.19 -3.15 6.14
N ALA A 57 -14.23 -4.47 6.26
CA ALA A 57 -14.98 -5.15 7.32
C ALA A 57 -14.51 -4.74 8.72
N THR A 58 -13.19 -4.65 8.90
CA THR A 58 -12.57 -4.21 10.16
C THR A 58 -12.91 -2.76 10.49
N LEU A 59 -12.79 -1.86 9.51
CA LEU A 59 -13.11 -0.46 9.65
C LEU A 59 -14.58 -0.25 10.03
N ASN A 60 -15.50 -0.95 9.36
CA ASN A 60 -16.93 -0.88 9.67
C ASN A 60 -17.24 -1.35 11.09
N LEU A 61 -16.58 -2.41 11.56
CA LEU A 61 -16.73 -2.87 12.93
C LEU A 61 -16.33 -1.78 13.92
N PHE A 62 -15.17 -1.13 13.71
CA PHE A 62 -14.71 -0.08 14.60
C PHE A 62 -15.56 1.19 14.54
N LEU A 63 -16.02 1.60 13.35
CA LEU A 63 -16.92 2.75 13.21
C LEU A 63 -18.27 2.49 13.89
N ASN A 64 -18.81 1.28 13.79
CA ASN A 64 -20.03 0.89 14.49
C ASN A 64 -19.86 0.88 16.02
N GLU A 65 -18.71 0.41 16.50
CA GLU A 65 -18.38 0.42 17.93
C GLU A 65 -18.16 1.84 18.47
N LEU A 66 -17.55 2.74 17.68
CA LEU A 66 -17.40 4.15 18.03
C LEU A 66 -18.73 4.90 18.06
N GLY A 67 -19.63 4.59 17.12
CA GLY A 67 -20.89 5.32 16.92
C GLY A 67 -20.73 6.69 16.25
N TYR A 68 -19.53 7.06 15.81
CA TYR A 68 -19.24 8.27 15.05
C TYR A 68 -18.02 8.07 14.14
N VAL A 69 -17.80 9.02 13.22
CA VAL A 69 -16.62 9.05 12.35
C VAL A 69 -15.53 9.91 13.02
N PRO A 70 -14.36 9.34 13.34
CA PRO A 70 -13.31 10.07 14.04
C PRO A 70 -12.67 11.14 13.17
N LYS A 71 -12.05 12.12 13.82
CA LYS A 71 -11.29 13.16 13.11
C LYS A 71 -9.91 12.64 12.75
N GLY A 72 -9.31 13.16 11.68
CA GLY A 72 -7.94 12.76 11.29
C GLY A 72 -7.86 11.46 10.47
N LEU A 73 -8.97 11.05 9.85
CA LEU A 73 -8.92 10.07 8.76
C LEU A 73 -7.99 10.59 7.66
N ALA A 74 -7.08 9.73 7.21
CA ALA A 74 -6.11 10.11 6.18
C ALA A 74 -6.80 10.34 4.84
N THR A 75 -6.27 11.28 4.05
CA THR A 75 -6.66 11.43 2.65
C THR A 75 -5.74 10.59 1.76
N ARG A 76 -6.15 10.40 0.49
CA ARG A 76 -5.29 9.78 -0.53
C ARG A 76 -3.96 10.52 -0.69
N ALA A 77 -3.97 11.86 -0.64
CA ALA A 77 -2.76 12.66 -0.77
C ALA A 77 -1.80 12.46 0.41
N ASP A 78 -2.33 12.36 1.63
CA ASP A 78 -1.52 12.08 2.84
C ASP A 78 -0.84 10.72 2.74
N LEU A 79 -1.55 9.72 2.20
CA LEU A 79 -1.02 8.36 2.04
C LEU A 79 -0.03 8.25 0.89
N ALA A 80 -0.29 8.91 -0.24
CA ALA A 80 0.65 8.95 -1.36
C ALA A 80 2.00 9.53 -0.92
N LEU A 81 1.98 10.66 -0.20
CA LEU A 81 3.19 11.26 0.35
C LEU A 81 3.93 10.31 1.30
N ALA A 82 3.20 9.63 2.18
CA ALA A 82 3.81 8.67 3.11
C ALA A 82 4.46 7.48 2.37
N LEU A 83 3.77 6.91 1.37
CA LEU A 83 4.29 5.80 0.56
C LEU A 83 5.54 6.22 -0.23
N ASP A 84 5.56 7.43 -0.79
CA ASP A 84 6.73 7.97 -1.50
C ASP A 84 7.93 8.18 -0.56
N CYS A 85 7.68 8.61 0.68
CA CYS A 85 8.73 8.75 1.69
C CYS A 85 9.32 7.40 2.14
N GLU A 86 8.49 6.37 2.30
CA GLU A 86 8.93 5.02 2.66
C GLU A 86 9.61 4.29 1.47
N ALA A 87 9.26 4.67 0.23
CA ALA A 87 9.89 4.17 -0.99
C ALA A 87 11.23 4.84 -1.33
N ALA A 88 11.70 5.79 -0.51
CA ALA A 88 13.01 6.42 -0.70
C ALA A 88 14.11 5.33 -0.69
N PRO A 89 14.85 5.14 -1.81
CA PRO A 89 15.66 3.95 -2.00
C PRO A 89 16.89 3.98 -1.10
N SER A 90 17.00 3.02 -0.18
CA SER A 90 18.30 2.43 0.09
C SER A 90 18.80 1.83 -1.23
N GLY A 91 19.87 2.41 -1.78
CA GLY A 91 20.32 2.14 -3.13
C GLY A 91 20.62 0.66 -3.39
N GLU A 92 20.32 0.23 -4.62
CA GLU A 92 21.13 -0.59 -5.53
C GLU A 92 20.24 -1.44 -6.44
N CYS A 93 20.02 -0.95 -7.66
CA CYS A 93 19.93 -1.76 -8.87
C CYS A 93 20.62 -0.98 -9.99
N ARG A 94 21.96 -1.00 -9.97
CA ARG A 94 22.81 -0.50 -11.05
C ARG A 94 23.28 -1.72 -11.87
N GLY A 95 23.05 -1.66 -13.19
CA GLY A 95 23.53 -2.65 -14.17
C GLY A 95 22.55 -2.75 -15.33
N GLN A 96 22.42 -1.79 -16.23
CA GLN A 96 23.38 -1.47 -17.29
C GLN A 96 23.70 -2.69 -18.19
N ALA A 97 22.87 -2.88 -19.22
CA ALA A 97 23.23 -3.66 -20.40
C ALA A 97 22.55 -3.04 -21.64
N HIS A 98 22.90 -1.80 -21.93
CA HIS A 98 22.63 -1.17 -23.22
C HIS A 98 23.98 -0.75 -23.82
N HIS A 99 24.77 -1.71 -24.27
CA HIS A 99 25.82 -1.48 -25.27
C HIS A 99 26.29 -2.80 -25.89
N GLU A 100 26.35 -2.76 -27.22
CA GLU A 100 27.16 -3.60 -28.11
C GLU A 100 26.69 -5.03 -28.40
N ARG A 101 26.15 -5.21 -29.62
CA ARG A 101 26.54 -6.33 -30.49
C ARG A 101 26.30 -6.01 -31.98
N ARG A 102 27.43 -5.96 -32.70
CA ARG A 102 27.64 -6.30 -34.13
C ARG A 102 27.41 -5.21 -35.19
N ALA A 103 28.40 -4.31 -35.28
CA ALA A 103 28.90 -3.85 -36.58
C ALA A 103 30.30 -4.45 -36.78
N ALA A 104 30.38 -5.64 -37.40
CA ALA A 104 31.56 -6.22 -38.05
C ALA A 104 31.13 -7.55 -38.71
N LEU A 105 31.63 -7.79 -39.94
CA LEU A 105 31.19 -8.77 -40.97
C LEU A 105 30.23 -8.06 -41.94
N LEU A 106 30.63 -7.55 -43.11
CA LEU A 106 31.54 -8.07 -44.14
C LEU A 106 32.18 -6.86 -44.88
N GLY A 107 33.43 -6.85 -45.33
CA GLY A 107 34.16 -7.99 -45.91
C GLY A 107 33.84 -8.07 -47.39
#